data_AF-A0A8J4STS6-F1
#
_entry.id   AF-A0A8J4STS6-F1
#
_cell.length_a   1.000
_cell.length_b   1.000
_cell.length_c   1.000
_cell.angle_alpha   90.00
_cell.angle_beta   90.00
_cell.angle_gamma   90.00
#
_symmetry.space_group_name_H-M   'P 1'
#
loop_
_entity.id
_entity.type
_entity.pdbx_description
1 polymer ?
#
loop_
_entity_poly.entity_id
_entity_poly.type
_entity_poly.pdbx_seq_one_letter_code
_entity_poly.pdbx_strand_id
1 'polypeptide(L)'
;MAEIPRYLEDQTEEQIMQRMLDRLPADLDKSEGSFLWDAEAPVAFMLSEAALWAQELLRRGFASTAASSDPNFRSEELDLRAGEHGLTRRDAVAAQGLVRFAGTPGKVIPAGTVVATLADEVSAEASLEYETVGRLELDAEGYGVVGVRALVAGKESNVPAGTVTVLSTPVSGVTSVTNVEVIKGGADIEADTALLERFYAKVRNQGTSGNKSQYVQWASEVPGVGATRVIPLWKGPGTVGLYLLDTDKRAAGSDLVAAVQKYVDPTQDGQGEGVAPAGPVVTVMPAEEVPMNIQVKLTLASDATLADVRALIERGVTAYLKQLAFADPLVRYTRIAAILLDIPPIIDYSELTVNGVSDQNIEVAASQVAVLGMVDADMQSKGTEMDLLYQAMDETLDQFFVRTATWGLDFWEQELGIETDRLKPVEQRRAVVESKLRGAGKFSGRQVANVAEAYAGGKVDVTFQPEAWSFTVSFVDTMGIPPNMDDLKRAIDELKPAHMAVEYKYRYLVWDDLDNKQMTWDELDAASLTWNELEVWA
;
A
#
# COMPACT_ATOMS: atom_id res chain seq x y z
N MET A 1 -35.30 7.38 1.34
CA MET A 1 -36.61 7.06 0.74
C MET A 1 -37.50 8.28 0.96
N ALA A 2 -38.38 8.64 0.03
CA ALA A 2 -39.34 9.71 0.31
C ALA A 2 -40.23 9.26 1.48
N GLU A 3 -40.39 10.13 2.48
CA GLU A 3 -41.24 9.83 3.64
C GLU A 3 -42.70 9.69 3.19
N ILE A 4 -43.43 8.77 3.83
CA ILE A 4 -44.86 8.64 3.64
C ILE A 4 -45.49 9.97 4.06
N PRO A 5 -46.48 10.51 3.32
CA PRO A 5 -47.13 11.74 3.74
C PRO A 5 -47.72 11.62 5.14
N ARG A 6 -47.53 12.64 5.98
CA ARG A 6 -47.98 12.66 7.39
C ARG A 6 -49.45 12.26 7.60
N TYR A 7 -50.32 12.52 6.63
CA TYR A 7 -51.74 12.14 6.72
C TYR A 7 -52.01 10.63 6.54
N LEU A 8 -51.00 9.86 6.12
CA LEU A 8 -51.02 8.40 6.02
C LEU A 8 -50.16 7.73 7.10
N GLU A 9 -49.44 8.49 7.91
CA GLU A 9 -48.78 7.99 9.11
C GLU A 9 -49.83 7.73 10.20
N ASP A 10 -49.55 6.78 11.09
CA ASP A 10 -50.40 6.53 12.28
C ASP A 10 -51.90 6.35 11.94
N GLN A 11 -52.15 5.54 10.90
CA GLN A 11 -53.48 5.13 10.45
C GLN A 11 -53.85 3.73 10.95
N THR A 12 -53.49 3.43 12.20
CA THR A 12 -53.94 2.21 12.86
C THR A 12 -55.44 2.28 13.14
N GLU A 13 -56.10 1.12 13.23
CA GLU A 13 -57.51 1.03 13.60
C GLU A 13 -57.81 1.79 14.89
N GLU A 14 -57.00 1.62 15.94
CA GLU A 14 -57.14 2.29 17.24
C GLU A 14 -57.08 3.82 17.12
N GLN A 15 -56.11 4.35 16.38
CA GLN A 15 -55.95 5.80 16.21
C GLN A 15 -57.07 6.40 15.36
N ILE A 16 -57.52 5.68 14.32
CA ILE A 16 -58.67 6.10 13.50
C ILE A 16 -59.92 6.12 14.38
N MET A 17 -60.15 5.05 15.13
CA MET A 17 -61.28 4.90 16.03
C MET A 17 -61.33 6.01 17.08
N GLN A 18 -60.20 6.31 17.73
CA GLN A 18 -60.13 7.41 18.69
C GLN A 18 -60.50 8.76 18.05
N ARG A 19 -59.98 9.05 16.83
CA ARG A 19 -60.33 10.29 16.11
C ARG A 19 -61.81 10.34 15.72
N MET A 20 -62.45 9.19 15.44
CA MET A 20 -63.88 9.11 15.13
C MET A 20 -64.71 9.38 16.39
N LEU A 21 -64.36 8.75 17.52
CA LEU A 21 -64.98 9.01 18.81
C LEU A 21 -64.83 10.45 19.29
N ASP A 22 -63.66 11.06 19.12
CA ASP A 22 -63.38 12.45 19.55
C ASP A 22 -64.28 13.47 18.84
N ARG A 23 -64.80 13.13 17.66
CA ARG A 23 -65.73 13.98 16.90
C ARG A 23 -67.17 13.89 17.40
N LEU A 24 -67.51 12.87 18.19
CA LEU A 24 -68.83 12.73 18.80
C LEU A 24 -68.99 13.69 19.99
N PRO A 25 -70.20 14.17 20.30
CA PRO A 25 -70.48 14.93 21.51
C PRO A 25 -69.97 14.26 22.79
N ALA A 26 -69.52 15.04 23.77
CA ALA A 26 -68.87 14.53 24.99
C ALA A 26 -69.87 13.90 26.00
N ASP A 27 -71.17 14.12 25.83
CA ASP A 27 -72.25 13.59 26.67
C ASP A 27 -72.76 12.21 26.23
N LEU A 28 -72.23 11.66 25.13
CA LEU A 28 -72.55 10.32 24.65
C LEU A 28 -71.62 9.26 25.29
N ASP A 29 -72.15 8.05 25.46
CA ASP A 29 -71.34 6.88 25.86
C ASP A 29 -70.48 6.43 24.68
N LYS A 30 -69.17 6.47 24.87
CA LYS A 30 -68.14 6.11 23.87
C LYS A 30 -67.29 4.91 24.31
N SER A 31 -67.70 4.24 25.38
CA SER A 31 -66.96 3.09 25.91
C SER A 31 -66.98 1.91 24.94
N GLU A 32 -65.94 1.08 25.01
CA GLU A 32 -65.87 -0.17 24.24
C GLU A 32 -67.09 -1.06 24.55
N GLY A 33 -67.78 -1.55 23.52
CA GLY A 33 -69.02 -2.31 23.63
C GLY A 33 -70.30 -1.47 23.73
N SER A 34 -70.20 -0.14 23.67
CA SER A 34 -71.37 0.74 23.50
C SER A 34 -71.88 0.68 22.05
N PHE A 35 -73.15 1.04 21.82
CA PHE A 35 -73.73 1.05 20.48
C PHE A 35 -72.94 1.92 19.49
N LEU A 36 -72.44 3.08 19.94
CA LEU A 36 -71.66 3.99 19.09
C LEU A 36 -70.27 3.42 18.78
N TRP A 37 -69.61 2.81 19.77
CA TRP A 37 -68.34 2.13 19.54
C TRP A 37 -68.49 0.96 18.55
N ASP A 38 -69.46 0.08 18.77
CA ASP A 38 -69.69 -1.10 17.92
C ASP A 38 -70.12 -0.70 16.49
N ALA A 39 -70.81 0.43 16.32
CA ALA A 39 -71.17 0.95 15.00
C ALA A 39 -69.97 1.52 14.23
N GLU A 40 -69.02 2.17 14.92
CA GLU A 40 -67.85 2.82 14.31
C GLU A 40 -66.67 1.86 14.09
N ALA A 41 -66.57 0.78 14.88
CA ALA A 41 -65.48 -0.20 14.80
C ALA A 41 -65.23 -0.81 13.41
N PRO A 42 -66.24 -1.37 12.71
CA PRO A 42 -66.01 -1.91 11.37
C PRO A 42 -65.60 -0.82 10.35
N VAL A 43 -66.02 0.43 10.57
CA VAL A 43 -65.63 1.56 9.71
C VAL A 43 -64.16 1.94 9.96
N ALA A 44 -63.74 2.00 11.22
CA ALA A 44 -62.34 2.25 11.59
C ALA A 44 -61.40 1.18 11.01
N PHE A 45 -61.80 -0.10 11.07
CA PHE A 45 -61.08 -1.21 10.45
C PHE A 45 -60.92 -0.99 8.93
N MET A 46 -62.02 -0.78 8.21
CA MET A 46 -61.99 -0.55 6.74
C MET A 46 -61.17 0.69 6.36
N LEU A 47 -61.20 1.76 7.16
CA LEU A 47 -60.39 2.95 6.92
C LEU A 47 -58.90 2.69 7.13
N SER A 48 -58.54 1.82 8.09
CA SER A 48 -57.16 1.40 8.30
C SER A 48 -56.65 0.57 7.11
N GLU A 49 -57.47 -0.33 6.57
CA GLU A 49 -57.16 -1.06 5.33
C GLU A 49 -57.01 -0.12 4.14
N ALA A 50 -57.92 0.85 3.99
CA ALA A 50 -57.83 1.85 2.91
C ALA A 50 -56.54 2.68 3.02
N ALA A 51 -56.09 3.01 4.23
CA ALA A 51 -54.81 3.68 4.46
C ALA A 51 -53.63 2.80 4.06
N LEU A 52 -53.65 1.50 4.38
CA LEU A 52 -52.62 0.54 3.95
C LEU A 52 -52.57 0.43 2.41
N TRP A 53 -53.72 0.37 1.73
CA TRP A 53 -53.77 0.36 0.26
C TRP A 53 -53.21 1.66 -0.33
N ALA A 54 -53.51 2.81 0.27
CA ALA A 54 -52.97 4.09 -0.18
C ALA A 54 -51.44 4.16 -0.01
N GLN A 55 -50.90 3.65 1.10
CA GLN A 55 -49.46 3.53 1.30
C GLN A 55 -48.82 2.61 0.25
N GLU A 56 -49.44 1.46 -0.05
CA GLU A 56 -48.93 0.54 -1.06
C GLU A 56 -48.98 1.13 -2.48
N LEU A 57 -50.02 1.91 -2.80
CA LEU A 57 -50.12 2.63 -4.06
C LEU A 57 -49.01 3.67 -4.21
N LEU A 58 -48.69 4.42 -3.15
CA LEU A 58 -47.55 5.33 -3.15
C LEU A 58 -46.22 4.59 -3.29
N ARG A 59 -46.07 3.44 -2.62
CA ARG A 59 -44.89 2.58 -2.75
C ARG A 59 -44.67 2.15 -4.20
N ARG A 60 -45.72 1.70 -4.89
CA ARG A 60 -45.67 1.28 -6.31
C ARG A 60 -45.57 2.45 -7.30
N GLY A 61 -46.04 3.63 -6.92
CA GLY A 61 -46.23 4.75 -7.84
C GLY A 61 -44.94 5.45 -8.31
N PHE A 62 -43.86 5.43 -7.53
CA PHE A 62 -42.61 6.13 -7.86
C PHE A 62 -41.44 5.18 -8.07
N ALA A 63 -40.54 5.50 -9.02
CA ALA A 63 -39.38 4.65 -9.33
C ALA A 63 -38.55 4.30 -8.07
N SER A 64 -38.29 5.29 -7.21
CA SER A 64 -37.51 5.11 -5.97
C SER A 64 -38.13 4.14 -4.98
N THR A 65 -39.46 4.06 -4.95
CA THR A 65 -40.21 3.30 -3.94
C THR A 65 -40.67 1.95 -4.48
N ALA A 66 -40.82 1.84 -5.81
CA ALA A 66 -41.12 0.59 -6.49
C ALA A 66 -39.90 -0.36 -6.46
N ALA A 67 -38.69 0.20 -6.60
CA ALA A 67 -37.45 -0.55 -6.57
C ALA A 67 -37.26 -1.27 -5.23
N SER A 68 -37.01 -2.59 -5.29
CA SER A 68 -36.63 -3.37 -4.12
C SER A 68 -35.12 -3.34 -3.87
N SER A 69 -34.73 -3.39 -2.60
CA SER A 69 -33.34 -3.66 -2.19
C SER A 69 -33.00 -5.15 -2.20
N ASP A 70 -34.00 -6.03 -2.31
CA ASP A 70 -33.79 -7.47 -2.42
C ASP A 70 -33.18 -7.81 -3.79
N PRO A 71 -31.95 -8.37 -3.84
CA PRO A 71 -31.27 -8.69 -5.10
C PRO A 71 -31.98 -9.77 -5.93
N ASN A 72 -32.93 -10.51 -5.37
CA ASN A 72 -33.68 -11.58 -6.04
C ASN A 72 -35.08 -11.14 -6.49
N PHE A 73 -35.57 -10.00 -6.02
CA PHE A 73 -36.88 -9.46 -6.40
C PHE A 73 -36.78 -8.51 -7.60
N ARG A 74 -37.78 -8.53 -8.48
CA ARG A 74 -37.88 -7.63 -9.65
C ARG A 74 -39.25 -6.97 -9.67
N SER A 75 -39.30 -5.65 -9.48
CA SER A 75 -40.57 -4.91 -9.54
C SER A 75 -41.02 -4.69 -10.98
N GLU A 76 -42.18 -5.23 -11.32
CA GLU A 76 -42.86 -4.95 -12.59
C GLU A 76 -43.17 -3.44 -12.73
N GLU A 77 -43.51 -2.77 -11.63
CA GLU A 77 -43.80 -1.33 -11.65
C GLU A 77 -42.56 -0.48 -11.97
N LEU A 78 -41.39 -0.89 -11.49
CA LEU A 78 -40.13 -0.26 -11.87
C LEU A 78 -39.84 -0.47 -13.37
N ASP A 79 -40.11 -1.66 -13.90
CA ASP A 79 -39.93 -1.95 -15.33
C ASP A 79 -40.86 -1.09 -16.19
N LEU A 80 -42.14 -0.97 -15.80
CA LEU A 80 -43.10 -0.07 -16.46
C LEU A 80 -42.61 1.39 -16.42
N ARG A 81 -42.17 1.86 -15.26
CA ARG A 81 -41.66 3.23 -15.08
C ARG A 81 -40.38 3.48 -15.88
N ALA A 82 -39.48 2.51 -15.97
CA ALA A 82 -38.29 2.61 -16.81
C ALA A 82 -38.64 2.61 -18.31
N GLY A 83 -39.62 1.78 -18.69
CA GLY A 83 -40.13 1.67 -20.06
C GLY A 83 -40.69 2.97 -20.62
N GLU A 84 -41.35 3.80 -19.80
CA GLU A 84 -41.80 5.16 -20.17
C GLU A 84 -40.66 6.04 -20.72
N HIS A 85 -39.42 5.75 -20.33
CA HIS A 85 -38.21 6.47 -20.75
C HIS A 85 -37.33 5.68 -21.73
N GLY A 86 -37.87 4.61 -22.32
CA GLY A 86 -37.16 3.76 -23.28
C GLY A 86 -36.05 2.91 -22.67
N LEU A 87 -36.08 2.68 -21.35
CA LEU A 87 -35.16 1.78 -20.67
C LEU A 87 -35.83 0.43 -20.45
N THR A 88 -35.14 -0.62 -20.86
CA THR A 88 -35.49 -2.00 -20.52
C THR A 88 -34.44 -2.59 -19.57
N ARG A 89 -34.91 -3.51 -18.72
CA ARG A 89 -34.06 -4.30 -17.84
C ARG A 89 -33.14 -5.18 -18.68
N ARG A 90 -31.90 -5.35 -18.23
CA ARG A 90 -30.99 -6.32 -18.86
C ARG A 90 -31.31 -7.73 -18.40
N ASP A 91 -31.53 -8.61 -19.36
CA ASP A 91 -31.76 -10.04 -19.12
C ASP A 91 -30.51 -10.74 -18.57
N ALA A 92 -30.73 -11.90 -17.96
CA ALA A 92 -29.64 -12.79 -17.59
C ALA A 92 -28.90 -13.28 -18.85
N VAL A 93 -27.58 -13.44 -18.74
CA VAL A 93 -26.72 -13.94 -19.81
C VAL A 93 -26.19 -15.31 -19.43
N ALA A 94 -26.23 -16.26 -20.36
CA ALA A 94 -25.65 -17.59 -20.21
C ALA A 94 -24.14 -17.55 -20.38
N ALA A 95 -23.40 -18.20 -19.48
CA ALA A 95 -21.96 -18.35 -19.64
C ALA A 95 -21.62 -19.18 -20.88
N GLN A 96 -20.47 -18.87 -21.47
CA GLN A 96 -19.95 -19.56 -22.64
C GLN A 96 -18.49 -19.92 -22.40
N GLY A 97 -18.07 -21.01 -23.03
CA GLY A 97 -16.71 -21.48 -22.92
C GLY A 97 -16.45 -22.65 -23.85
N LEU A 98 -15.37 -23.37 -23.60
CA LEU A 98 -14.93 -24.49 -24.41
C LEU A 98 -14.86 -25.75 -23.54
N VAL A 99 -15.33 -26.87 -24.09
CA VAL A 99 -15.12 -28.20 -23.51
C VAL A 99 -14.33 -29.07 -24.46
N ARG A 100 -13.44 -29.88 -23.88
CA ARG A 100 -12.67 -30.90 -24.57
C ARG A 100 -13.29 -32.27 -24.29
N PHE A 101 -13.60 -32.98 -25.36
CA PHE A 101 -14.04 -34.37 -25.30
C PHE A 101 -12.86 -35.31 -25.56
N ALA A 102 -12.93 -36.51 -24.97
CA ALA A 102 -12.07 -37.64 -25.30
C ALA A 102 -12.93 -38.85 -25.65
N GLY A 103 -12.46 -39.70 -26.55
CA GLY A 103 -13.22 -40.85 -27.02
C GLY A 103 -12.56 -41.61 -28.17
N THR A 104 -13.37 -42.33 -28.93
CA THR A 104 -12.94 -43.09 -30.10
C THR A 104 -12.62 -42.13 -31.27
N PRO A 105 -11.43 -42.22 -31.90
CA PRO A 105 -11.07 -41.39 -33.05
C PRO A 105 -12.14 -41.39 -34.16
N GLY A 106 -12.40 -40.22 -34.75
CA GLY A 106 -13.43 -40.04 -35.79
C GLY A 106 -14.87 -40.05 -35.28
N LYS A 107 -15.09 -40.13 -33.95
CA LYS A 107 -16.45 -40.04 -33.41
C LYS A 107 -16.98 -38.61 -33.55
N VAL A 108 -18.23 -38.51 -34.01
CA VAL A 108 -18.96 -37.24 -34.10
C VAL A 108 -19.81 -37.00 -32.86
N ILE A 109 -19.66 -35.81 -32.28
CA ILE A 109 -20.49 -35.24 -31.23
C ILE A 109 -21.38 -34.16 -31.89
N PRO A 110 -22.72 -34.32 -31.85
CA PRO A 110 -23.62 -33.34 -32.45
C PRO A 110 -23.67 -32.03 -31.64
N ALA A 111 -24.10 -30.95 -32.30
CA ALA A 111 -24.55 -29.75 -31.59
C ALA A 111 -25.77 -30.09 -30.73
N GLY A 112 -25.94 -29.40 -29.60
CA GLY A 112 -26.98 -29.69 -28.61
C GLY A 112 -26.67 -30.86 -27.67
N THR A 113 -25.44 -31.40 -27.69
CA THR A 113 -25.02 -32.40 -26.70
C THR A 113 -24.91 -31.72 -25.33
N VAL A 114 -25.62 -32.24 -24.33
CA VAL A 114 -25.61 -31.67 -22.97
C VAL A 114 -24.51 -32.31 -22.11
N VAL A 115 -23.71 -31.45 -21.49
CA VAL A 115 -22.65 -31.76 -20.51
C VAL A 115 -22.90 -30.98 -19.23
N ALA A 116 -22.41 -31.45 -18.10
CA ALA A 116 -22.74 -30.83 -16.81
C ALA A 116 -21.61 -30.90 -15.79
N THR A 117 -21.74 -30.10 -14.73
CA THR A 117 -20.96 -30.24 -13.50
C THR A 117 -21.48 -31.41 -12.66
N LEU A 118 -20.63 -31.93 -11.78
CA LEU A 118 -21.11 -32.86 -10.75
C LEU A 118 -22.05 -32.12 -9.80
N ALA A 119 -23.18 -32.74 -9.45
CA ALA A 119 -23.97 -32.31 -8.30
C ALA A 119 -23.28 -32.80 -7.03
N ASP A 120 -23.34 -32.00 -5.97
CA ASP A 120 -22.83 -32.36 -4.65
C ASP A 120 -23.94 -32.20 -3.60
N GLU A 121 -24.45 -33.32 -3.10
CA GLU A 121 -25.51 -33.34 -2.09
C GLU A 121 -25.02 -32.84 -0.72
N VAL A 122 -23.71 -32.86 -0.44
CA VAL A 122 -23.15 -32.43 0.85
C VAL A 122 -23.06 -30.90 0.91
N SER A 123 -22.68 -30.26 -0.19
CA SER A 123 -22.65 -28.79 -0.32
C SER A 123 -23.96 -28.20 -0.84
N ALA A 124 -24.94 -29.04 -1.21
CA ALA A 124 -26.21 -28.66 -1.85
C ALA A 124 -26.03 -27.92 -3.20
N GLU A 125 -24.91 -28.13 -3.89
CA GLU A 125 -24.66 -27.57 -5.21
C GLU A 125 -25.40 -28.38 -6.29
N ALA A 126 -26.35 -27.73 -6.95
CA ALA A 126 -27.06 -28.31 -8.08
C ALA A 126 -26.14 -28.49 -9.29
N SER A 127 -26.39 -29.53 -10.09
CA SER A 127 -25.68 -29.71 -11.36
C SER A 127 -26.02 -28.58 -12.34
N LEU A 128 -24.99 -27.98 -12.92
CA LEU A 128 -25.09 -26.94 -13.92
C LEU A 128 -24.89 -27.55 -15.30
N GLU A 129 -25.83 -27.33 -16.21
CA GLU A 129 -25.84 -27.93 -17.54
C GLU A 129 -25.44 -26.94 -18.64
N TYR A 130 -24.71 -27.44 -19.63
CA TYR A 130 -24.22 -26.72 -20.79
C TYR A 130 -24.47 -27.54 -22.06
N GLU A 131 -24.84 -26.89 -23.15
CA GLU A 131 -25.03 -27.53 -24.45
C GLU A 131 -23.92 -27.16 -25.44
N THR A 132 -23.51 -28.10 -26.29
CA THR A 132 -22.55 -27.82 -27.36
C THR A 132 -23.18 -26.93 -28.44
N VAL A 133 -22.51 -25.83 -28.81
CA VAL A 133 -23.02 -24.89 -29.82
C VAL A 133 -22.74 -25.33 -31.27
N GLY A 134 -21.95 -26.38 -31.46
CA GLY A 134 -21.53 -26.86 -32.76
C GLY A 134 -21.28 -28.37 -32.78
N ARG A 135 -21.17 -28.91 -34.01
CA ARG A 135 -20.72 -30.29 -34.24
C ARG A 135 -19.20 -30.36 -34.01
N LEU A 136 -18.75 -31.45 -33.40
CA LEU A 136 -17.34 -31.79 -33.22
C LEU A 136 -17.07 -33.21 -33.75
N GLU A 137 -15.93 -33.41 -34.37
CA GLU A 137 -15.41 -34.74 -34.72
C GLU A 137 -14.07 -34.93 -34.01
N LEU A 138 -13.89 -36.06 -33.33
CA LEU A 138 -12.66 -36.34 -32.59
C LEU A 138 -11.50 -36.66 -33.55
N ASP A 139 -10.32 -36.11 -33.27
CA ASP A 139 -9.10 -36.30 -34.05
C ASP A 139 -8.56 -37.74 -34.00
N ALA A 140 -7.42 -37.98 -34.65
CA ALA A 140 -6.80 -39.31 -34.73
C ALA A 140 -6.36 -39.83 -33.34
N GLU A 141 -6.09 -38.93 -32.40
CA GLU A 141 -5.74 -39.19 -31.01
C GLU A 141 -6.98 -39.36 -30.11
N GLY A 142 -8.19 -39.11 -30.64
CA GLY A 142 -9.46 -39.28 -29.94
C GLY A 142 -9.89 -38.06 -29.13
N TYR A 143 -9.37 -36.86 -29.42
CA TYR A 143 -9.68 -35.61 -28.73
C TYR A 143 -10.39 -34.60 -29.65
N GLY A 144 -11.08 -33.65 -29.03
CA GLY A 144 -11.66 -32.52 -29.77
C GLY A 144 -12.20 -31.46 -28.83
N VAL A 145 -12.24 -30.20 -29.28
CA VAL A 145 -12.72 -29.06 -28.50
C VAL A 145 -13.89 -28.41 -29.21
N VAL A 146 -14.95 -28.10 -28.47
CA VAL A 146 -16.13 -27.41 -28.99
C VAL A 146 -16.63 -26.37 -28.00
N GLY A 147 -17.22 -25.31 -28.52
CA GLY A 147 -17.89 -24.31 -27.71
C GLY A 147 -19.12 -24.88 -27.02
N VAL A 148 -19.38 -24.40 -25.81
CA VAL A 148 -20.59 -24.68 -25.05
C VAL A 148 -21.23 -23.39 -24.55
N ARG A 149 -22.54 -23.46 -24.31
CA ARG A 149 -23.34 -22.41 -23.69
C ARG A 149 -24.14 -23.02 -22.54
N ALA A 150 -24.20 -22.34 -21.41
CA ALA A 150 -25.02 -22.77 -20.28
C ALA A 150 -26.51 -22.81 -20.66
N LEU A 151 -27.24 -23.82 -20.19
CA LEU A 151 -28.69 -23.93 -20.41
C LEU A 151 -29.47 -22.94 -19.55
N VAL A 152 -28.97 -22.64 -18.35
CA VAL A 152 -29.53 -21.62 -17.46
C VAL A 152 -28.61 -20.40 -17.45
N ALA A 153 -29.19 -19.23 -17.72
CA ALA A 153 -28.48 -17.96 -17.67
C ALA A 153 -28.32 -17.46 -16.22
N GLY A 154 -27.21 -16.78 -15.93
CA GLY A 154 -26.88 -16.32 -14.58
C GLY A 154 -25.40 -16.47 -14.26
N LYS A 155 -24.92 -15.78 -13.23
CA LYS A 155 -23.52 -15.86 -12.80
C LYS A 155 -23.13 -17.22 -12.26
N GLU A 156 -24.09 -17.99 -11.75
CA GLU A 156 -23.87 -19.35 -11.26
C GLU A 156 -23.33 -20.28 -12.36
N SER A 157 -23.62 -20.00 -13.63
CA SER A 157 -23.08 -20.74 -14.77
C SER A 157 -21.59 -20.46 -15.08
N ASN A 158 -20.92 -19.60 -14.30
CA ASN A 158 -19.48 -19.39 -14.41
C ASN A 158 -18.74 -20.42 -13.55
N VAL A 159 -17.96 -21.30 -14.18
CA VAL A 159 -17.26 -22.40 -13.48
C VAL A 159 -15.76 -22.42 -13.78
N PRO A 160 -14.91 -22.75 -12.78
CA PRO A 160 -13.48 -22.94 -12.98
C PRO A 160 -13.15 -24.00 -14.03
N ALA A 161 -11.89 -24.01 -14.49
CA ALA A 161 -11.37 -25.09 -15.32
C ALA A 161 -11.51 -26.44 -14.60
N GLY A 162 -11.89 -27.48 -15.34
CA GLY A 162 -12.00 -28.85 -14.85
C GLY A 162 -13.32 -29.21 -14.17
N THR A 163 -14.28 -28.29 -14.04
CA THR A 163 -15.53 -28.52 -13.31
C THR A 163 -16.58 -29.30 -14.12
N VAL A 164 -16.71 -29.05 -15.42
CA VAL A 164 -17.70 -29.71 -16.30
C VAL A 164 -17.19 -31.09 -16.70
N THR A 165 -17.60 -32.14 -15.98
CA THR A 165 -17.04 -33.50 -16.14
C THR A 165 -18.09 -34.56 -16.48
N VAL A 166 -19.38 -34.20 -16.41
CA VAL A 166 -20.50 -35.12 -16.61
C VAL A 166 -21.02 -35.01 -18.03
N LEU A 167 -21.32 -36.15 -18.65
CA LEU A 167 -21.98 -36.22 -19.94
C LEU A 167 -23.47 -36.53 -19.74
N SER A 168 -24.31 -35.51 -19.61
CA SER A 168 -25.75 -35.67 -19.35
C SER A 168 -26.50 -36.31 -20.53
N THR A 169 -26.10 -36.00 -21.77
CA THR A 169 -26.57 -36.69 -22.97
C THR A 169 -25.49 -37.67 -23.45
N PRO A 170 -25.63 -38.99 -23.19
CA PRO A 170 -24.59 -39.95 -23.55
C PRO A 170 -24.37 -40.01 -25.06
N VAL A 171 -23.10 -39.89 -25.48
CA VAL A 171 -22.69 -40.08 -26.87
C VAL A 171 -21.81 -41.32 -26.96
N SER A 172 -22.31 -42.37 -27.62
CA SER A 172 -21.58 -43.63 -27.76
C SER A 172 -20.18 -43.40 -28.36
N GLY A 173 -19.13 -43.90 -27.69
CA GLY A 173 -17.74 -43.73 -28.11
C GLY A 173 -17.04 -42.52 -27.48
N VAL A 174 -17.73 -41.67 -26.72
CA VAL A 174 -17.13 -40.64 -25.86
C VAL A 174 -16.83 -41.24 -24.49
N THR A 175 -15.62 -41.01 -23.97
CA THR A 175 -15.14 -41.53 -22.68
C THR A 175 -15.12 -40.48 -21.59
N SER A 176 -14.82 -39.22 -21.92
CA SER A 176 -14.85 -38.12 -20.95
C SER A 176 -15.06 -36.75 -21.61
N VAL A 177 -15.44 -35.78 -20.79
CA VAL A 177 -15.51 -34.36 -21.14
C VAL A 177 -14.90 -33.53 -20.01
N THR A 178 -14.24 -32.42 -20.36
CA THR A 178 -13.74 -31.44 -19.38
C THR A 178 -13.64 -30.05 -20.00
N ASN A 179 -13.96 -28.99 -19.27
CA ASN A 179 -13.59 -27.64 -19.68
C ASN A 179 -12.13 -27.35 -19.30
N VAL A 180 -11.26 -27.14 -20.29
CA VAL A 180 -9.82 -26.93 -20.05
C VAL A 180 -9.54 -25.53 -19.47
N GLU A 181 -10.42 -24.58 -19.78
CA GLU A 181 -10.37 -23.21 -19.28
C GLU A 181 -11.64 -22.89 -18.50
N VAL A 182 -11.62 -21.78 -17.76
CA VAL A 182 -12.79 -21.24 -17.07
C VAL A 182 -13.93 -20.97 -18.06
N ILE A 183 -15.14 -21.38 -17.73
CA ILE A 183 -16.36 -20.97 -18.43
C ILE A 183 -16.84 -19.68 -17.77
N LYS A 184 -17.05 -18.62 -18.57
CA LYS A 184 -17.32 -17.27 -18.06
C LYS A 184 -18.33 -16.52 -18.92
N GLY A 185 -18.70 -15.31 -18.47
CA GLY A 185 -19.62 -14.42 -19.19
C GLY A 185 -21.09 -14.59 -18.80
N GLY A 186 -21.39 -15.49 -17.88
CA GLY A 186 -22.69 -15.59 -17.25
C GLY A 186 -22.95 -14.37 -16.36
N ALA A 187 -24.13 -13.77 -16.49
CA ALA A 187 -24.55 -12.61 -15.72
C ALA A 187 -26.00 -12.76 -15.27
N ASP A 188 -26.31 -12.35 -14.04
CA ASP A 188 -27.68 -12.37 -13.52
C ASP A 188 -28.52 -11.31 -14.21
N ILE A 189 -29.84 -11.53 -14.21
CA ILE A 189 -30.80 -10.49 -14.58
C ILE A 189 -30.59 -9.25 -13.70
N GLU A 190 -30.60 -8.07 -14.32
CA GLU A 190 -30.31 -6.81 -13.65
C GLU A 190 -31.23 -6.56 -12.46
N ALA A 191 -30.65 -6.24 -11.30
CA ALA A 191 -31.39 -5.95 -10.08
C ALA A 191 -32.10 -4.58 -10.13
N ASP A 192 -33.15 -4.42 -9.32
CA ASP A 192 -33.91 -3.17 -9.23
C ASP A 192 -33.05 -1.96 -8.89
N THR A 193 -32.06 -2.13 -8.00
CA THR A 193 -31.12 -1.07 -7.63
C THR A 193 -30.31 -0.57 -8.84
N ALA A 194 -29.79 -1.49 -9.66
CA ALA A 194 -29.03 -1.15 -10.86
C ALA A 194 -29.92 -0.54 -11.97
N LEU A 195 -31.14 -1.06 -12.16
CA LEU A 195 -32.10 -0.47 -13.09
C LEU A 195 -32.51 0.95 -12.66
N LEU A 196 -32.75 1.17 -11.36
CA LEU A 196 -33.09 2.48 -10.81
C LEU A 196 -31.96 3.49 -10.99
N GLU A 197 -30.70 3.08 -10.82
CA GLU A 197 -29.53 3.93 -11.09
C GLU A 197 -29.48 4.35 -12.56
N ARG A 198 -29.66 3.42 -13.49
CA ARG A 198 -29.74 3.73 -14.94
C ARG A 198 -30.93 4.64 -15.25
N PHE A 199 -32.08 4.39 -14.63
CA PHE A 199 -33.27 5.24 -14.76
C PHE A 199 -32.98 6.67 -14.32
N TYR A 200 -32.41 6.87 -13.13
CA TYR A 200 -32.08 8.21 -12.67
C TYR A 200 -31.00 8.88 -13.51
N ALA A 201 -30.01 8.14 -13.99
CA ALA A 201 -29.04 8.68 -14.93
C ALA A 201 -29.74 9.22 -16.18
N LYS A 202 -30.69 8.47 -16.76
CA LYS A 202 -31.45 8.89 -17.94
C LYS A 202 -32.37 10.09 -17.68
N VAL A 203 -33.13 10.08 -16.59
CA VAL A 203 -34.15 11.11 -16.31
C VAL A 203 -33.50 12.41 -15.82
N ARG A 204 -32.44 12.33 -15.01
CA ARG A 204 -31.76 13.53 -14.47
C ARG A 204 -30.80 14.15 -15.47
N ASN A 205 -30.24 13.36 -16.37
CA ASN A 205 -29.31 13.81 -17.40
C ASN A 205 -29.93 13.64 -18.79
N GLN A 206 -30.97 14.42 -19.09
CA GLN A 206 -31.53 14.47 -20.43
C GLN A 206 -30.49 15.06 -21.39
N GLY A 207 -29.86 14.17 -22.15
CA GLY A 207 -29.15 14.57 -23.35
C GLY A 207 -30.14 15.30 -24.26
N THR A 208 -29.86 16.56 -24.55
CA THR A 208 -30.62 17.36 -25.51
C THR A 208 -29.64 18.20 -26.31
N SER A 209 -29.83 18.24 -27.63
CA SER A 209 -29.11 19.14 -28.56
C SER A 209 -27.59 19.16 -28.40
N GLY A 210 -26.94 18.02 -28.10
CA GLY A 210 -25.49 17.95 -27.94
C GLY A 210 -24.96 18.68 -26.71
N ASN A 211 -25.70 18.72 -25.60
CA ASN A 211 -25.18 19.18 -24.30
C ASN A 211 -24.14 18.18 -23.70
N LYS A 212 -23.45 18.55 -22.62
CA LYS A 212 -22.44 17.67 -21.97
C LYS A 212 -22.99 16.27 -21.66
N SER A 213 -24.19 16.20 -21.11
CA SER A 213 -24.84 14.94 -20.73
C SER A 213 -25.12 14.04 -21.94
N GLN A 214 -25.47 14.62 -23.09
CA GLN A 214 -25.70 13.90 -24.32
C GLN A 214 -24.42 13.18 -24.81
N TYR A 215 -23.27 13.85 -24.76
CA TYR A 215 -21.99 13.24 -25.12
C TYR A 215 -21.58 12.10 -24.17
N VAL A 216 -21.85 12.26 -22.86
CA VAL A 216 -21.64 11.17 -21.89
C VAL A 216 -22.53 9.97 -22.21
N GLN A 217 -23.80 10.21 -22.57
CA GLN A 217 -24.74 9.15 -22.95
C GLN A 217 -24.25 8.41 -24.19
N TRP A 218 -23.92 9.13 -25.27
CA TRP A 218 -23.43 8.53 -26.51
C TRP A 218 -22.15 7.73 -26.31
N ALA A 219 -21.20 8.24 -25.54
CA ALA A 219 -19.99 7.48 -25.22
C ALA A 219 -20.32 6.18 -24.45
N SER A 220 -21.25 6.24 -23.51
CA SER A 220 -21.66 5.07 -22.69
C SER A 220 -22.46 4.01 -23.47
N GLU A 221 -22.97 4.33 -24.66
CA GLU A 221 -23.64 3.37 -25.55
C GLU A 221 -22.63 2.42 -26.24
N VAL A 222 -21.33 2.80 -26.28
CA VAL A 222 -20.26 1.94 -26.79
C VAL A 222 -19.80 0.96 -25.70
N PRO A 223 -19.85 -0.36 -25.92
CA PRO A 223 -19.42 -1.35 -24.95
C PRO A 223 -17.96 -1.16 -24.52
N GLY A 224 -17.70 -1.27 -23.22
CA GLY A 224 -16.36 -1.10 -22.63
C GLY A 224 -16.10 0.29 -22.04
N VAL A 225 -16.92 1.30 -22.35
CA VAL A 225 -16.84 2.61 -21.68
C VAL A 225 -17.39 2.49 -20.26
N GLY A 226 -16.55 2.79 -19.27
CA GLY A 226 -16.97 2.82 -17.87
C GLY A 226 -17.25 4.23 -17.34
N ALA A 227 -16.65 5.29 -17.90
CA ALA A 227 -17.03 6.68 -17.62
C ALA A 227 -16.53 7.63 -18.71
N THR A 228 -17.15 8.81 -18.79
CA THR A 228 -16.76 9.86 -19.74
C THR A 228 -16.80 11.22 -19.08
N ARG A 229 -15.74 12.02 -19.28
CA ARG A 229 -15.72 13.45 -18.96
C ARG A 229 -15.76 14.27 -20.23
N VAL A 230 -16.66 15.25 -20.27
CA VAL A 230 -16.82 16.16 -21.42
C VAL A 230 -16.28 17.54 -21.08
N ILE A 231 -15.32 18.01 -21.88
CA ILE A 231 -14.72 19.34 -21.82
C ILE A 231 -15.20 20.15 -23.05
N PRO A 232 -16.12 21.09 -22.88
CA PRO A 232 -16.55 21.98 -23.96
C PRO A 232 -15.41 22.93 -24.34
N LEU A 233 -15.35 23.29 -25.62
CA LEU A 233 -14.43 24.30 -26.15
C LEU A 233 -12.95 24.00 -25.84
N TRP A 234 -12.59 22.72 -25.71
CA TRP A 234 -11.26 22.29 -25.26
C TRP A 234 -10.12 22.76 -26.18
N LYS A 235 -10.42 22.96 -27.47
CA LYS A 235 -9.56 23.58 -28.49
C LYS A 235 -10.22 24.84 -29.10
N GLY A 236 -10.98 25.56 -28.29
CA GLY A 236 -11.70 26.76 -28.70
C GLY A 236 -13.11 26.50 -29.27
N PRO A 237 -13.78 27.53 -29.80
CA PRO A 237 -15.16 27.45 -30.30
C PRO A 237 -15.36 26.32 -31.33
N GLY A 238 -16.48 25.61 -31.22
CA GLY A 238 -16.82 24.50 -32.12
C GLY A 238 -16.14 23.17 -31.80
N THR A 239 -15.42 23.05 -30.68
CA THR A 239 -14.74 21.79 -30.31
C THR A 239 -15.30 21.19 -29.02
N VAL A 240 -15.33 19.86 -28.94
CA VAL A 240 -15.72 19.11 -27.73
C VAL A 240 -14.68 18.02 -27.46
N GLY A 241 -14.15 17.97 -26.24
CA GLY A 241 -13.20 16.95 -25.80
C GLY A 241 -13.90 15.92 -24.92
N LEU A 242 -13.74 14.63 -25.23
CA LEU A 242 -14.23 13.52 -24.42
C LEU A 242 -13.03 12.76 -23.87
N TYR A 243 -12.89 12.72 -22.55
CA TYR A 243 -11.92 11.84 -21.88
C TYR A 243 -12.63 10.58 -21.41
N LEU A 244 -12.10 9.42 -21.78
CA LEU A 244 -12.71 8.13 -21.52
C LEU A 244 -11.97 7.32 -20.46
N LEU A 245 -12.77 6.63 -19.66
CA LEU A 245 -12.33 5.53 -18.81
C LEU A 245 -12.99 4.23 -19.25
N ASP A 246 -12.27 3.13 -19.08
CA ASP A 246 -12.82 1.78 -19.25
C ASP A 246 -13.70 1.36 -18.06
N THR A 247 -14.23 0.13 -18.12
CA THR A 247 -15.06 -0.46 -17.05
C THR A 247 -14.33 -0.60 -15.72
N ASP A 248 -12.99 -0.62 -15.73
CA ASP A 248 -12.16 -0.63 -14.52
C ASP A 248 -11.84 0.76 -13.98
N LYS A 249 -12.43 1.81 -14.58
CA LYS A 249 -12.16 3.23 -14.27
C LYS A 249 -10.70 3.61 -14.47
N ARG A 250 -10.03 2.94 -15.41
CA ARG A 250 -8.67 3.23 -15.89
C ARG A 250 -8.72 3.95 -17.22
N ALA A 251 -7.59 4.48 -17.67
CA ALA A 251 -7.52 5.11 -18.99
C ALA A 251 -7.96 4.14 -20.09
N ALA A 252 -8.90 4.56 -20.93
CA ALA A 252 -9.42 3.71 -22.00
C ALA A 252 -8.32 3.32 -23.03
N GLY A 253 -8.32 2.05 -23.46
CA GLY A 253 -7.42 1.60 -24.52
C GLY A 253 -7.70 2.27 -25.88
N SER A 254 -6.71 2.27 -26.78
CA SER A 254 -6.80 2.91 -28.10
C SER A 254 -7.97 2.42 -28.95
N ASP A 255 -8.29 1.13 -28.87
CA ASP A 255 -9.38 0.52 -29.64
C ASP A 255 -10.75 1.03 -29.17
N LEU A 256 -10.92 1.18 -27.85
CA LEU A 256 -12.13 1.74 -27.27
C LEU A 256 -12.28 3.22 -27.63
N VAL A 257 -11.19 3.98 -27.54
CA VAL A 257 -11.17 5.39 -27.96
C VAL A 257 -11.55 5.53 -29.44
N ALA A 258 -10.99 4.70 -30.31
CA ALA A 258 -11.32 4.70 -31.74
C ALA A 258 -12.78 4.29 -32.01
N ALA A 259 -13.31 3.31 -31.28
CA ALA A 259 -14.69 2.88 -31.39
C ALA A 259 -15.67 4.00 -31.00
N VAL A 260 -15.39 4.71 -29.89
CA VAL A 260 -16.21 5.85 -29.46
C VAL A 260 -16.05 7.04 -30.42
N GLN A 261 -14.84 7.33 -30.89
CA GLN A 261 -14.64 8.38 -31.91
C GLN A 261 -15.46 8.09 -33.16
N LYS A 262 -15.42 6.85 -33.66
CA LYS A 262 -16.19 6.43 -34.84
C LYS A 262 -17.71 6.52 -34.63
N TYR A 263 -18.18 6.22 -33.42
CA TYR A 263 -19.60 6.31 -33.09
C TYR A 263 -20.08 7.76 -32.97
N VAL A 264 -19.31 8.60 -32.29
CA VAL A 264 -19.69 9.98 -31.95
C VAL A 264 -19.46 10.95 -33.11
N ASP A 265 -18.26 10.95 -33.69
CA ASP A 265 -17.85 11.85 -34.78
C ASP A 265 -16.75 11.18 -35.63
N PRO A 266 -17.12 10.32 -36.59
CA PRO A 266 -16.16 9.52 -37.36
C PRO A 266 -15.27 10.34 -38.31
N THR A 267 -15.75 11.48 -38.81
CA THR A 267 -15.03 12.31 -39.80
C THR A 267 -14.29 13.48 -39.16
N GLN A 268 -14.73 13.95 -37.99
CA GLN A 268 -14.12 15.09 -37.28
C GLN A 268 -14.09 16.38 -38.10
N ASP A 269 -15.03 16.53 -39.03
CA ASP A 269 -15.16 17.68 -39.94
C ASP A 269 -16.36 18.58 -39.59
N GLY A 270 -17.10 18.24 -38.54
CA GLY A 270 -18.25 19.00 -38.06
C GLY A 270 -19.52 18.80 -38.90
N GLN A 271 -19.54 17.83 -39.82
CA GLN A 271 -20.70 17.56 -40.68
C GLN A 271 -21.77 16.72 -39.99
N GLY A 272 -21.46 16.09 -38.84
CA GLY A 272 -22.42 15.34 -38.04
C GLY A 272 -22.76 13.96 -38.61
N GLU A 273 -21.78 13.26 -39.18
CA GLU A 273 -21.93 11.91 -39.74
C GLU A 273 -22.09 10.81 -38.67
N GLY A 274 -21.73 11.13 -37.42
CA GLY A 274 -21.93 10.26 -36.25
C GLY A 274 -23.21 10.61 -35.48
N VAL A 275 -23.25 10.26 -34.20
CA VAL A 275 -24.38 10.68 -33.33
C VAL A 275 -24.29 12.14 -32.87
N ALA A 276 -23.10 12.76 -32.93
CA ALA A 276 -22.95 14.20 -32.69
C ALA A 276 -23.62 15.02 -33.82
N PRO A 277 -24.30 16.14 -33.49
CA PRO A 277 -24.96 16.96 -34.50
C PRO A 277 -23.93 17.67 -35.38
N ALA A 278 -24.39 18.22 -36.52
CA ALA A 278 -23.58 19.12 -37.32
C ALA A 278 -23.18 20.38 -36.53
N GLY A 279 -21.93 20.82 -36.69
CA GLY A 279 -21.34 21.98 -36.01
C GLY A 279 -20.11 21.64 -35.17
N PRO A 280 -20.25 20.90 -34.05
CA PRO A 280 -19.13 20.56 -33.19
C PRO A 280 -18.21 19.49 -33.82
N VAL A 281 -16.90 19.70 -33.68
CA VAL A 281 -15.87 18.68 -33.92
C VAL A 281 -15.52 18.03 -32.58
N VAL A 282 -15.75 16.72 -32.47
CA VAL A 282 -15.53 15.95 -31.25
C VAL A 282 -14.20 15.22 -31.32
N THR A 283 -13.43 15.30 -30.24
CA THR A 283 -12.19 14.53 -30.08
C THR A 283 -12.27 13.69 -28.83
N VAL A 284 -12.14 12.39 -29.02
CA VAL A 284 -12.15 11.38 -27.97
C VAL A 284 -10.71 11.01 -27.62
N MET A 285 -10.40 11.00 -26.33
CA MET A 285 -9.06 10.77 -25.79
C MET A 285 -9.16 9.84 -24.58
N PRO A 286 -8.12 9.05 -24.28
CA PRO A 286 -8.00 8.41 -22.97
C PRO A 286 -7.80 9.48 -21.90
N ALA A 287 -8.31 9.24 -20.69
CA ALA A 287 -7.90 10.04 -19.53
C ALA A 287 -6.40 9.83 -19.25
N GLU A 288 -5.74 10.86 -18.72
CA GLU A 288 -4.36 10.74 -18.25
C GLU A 288 -4.35 10.14 -16.83
N GLU A 289 -3.61 9.05 -16.63
CA GLU A 289 -3.53 8.41 -15.31
C GLU A 289 -2.54 9.16 -14.42
N VAL A 290 -2.99 9.55 -13.22
CA VAL A 290 -2.13 10.09 -12.16
C VAL A 290 -1.97 9.02 -11.10
N PRO A 291 -0.79 8.38 -10.99
CA PRO A 291 -0.56 7.35 -9.99
C PRO A 291 -0.53 7.97 -8.58
N MET A 292 -1.32 7.41 -7.68
CA MET A 292 -1.32 7.72 -6.24
C MET A 292 -0.37 6.73 -5.56
N ASN A 293 0.89 7.13 -5.42
CA ASN A 293 1.90 6.36 -4.71
C ASN A 293 1.70 6.54 -3.21
N ILE A 294 1.57 5.45 -2.47
CA ILE A 294 1.34 5.44 -1.03
C ILE A 294 2.59 4.90 -0.36
N GLN A 295 3.11 5.64 0.62
CA GLN A 295 4.16 5.19 1.52
C GLN A 295 3.61 5.22 2.94
N VAL A 296 3.79 4.16 3.72
CA VAL A 296 3.28 4.09 5.09
C VAL A 296 4.07 3.10 5.94
N LYS A 297 4.27 3.41 7.22
CA LYS A 297 4.76 2.47 8.23
C LYS A 297 3.59 1.89 9.01
N LEU A 298 3.55 0.57 9.12
CA LEU A 298 2.44 -0.17 9.71
C LEU A 298 2.87 -0.90 10.99
N THR A 299 1.96 -0.85 11.97
CA THR A 299 1.98 -1.68 13.16
C THR A 299 0.91 -2.75 12.99
N LEU A 300 1.33 -4.01 12.87
CA LEU A 300 0.44 -5.11 12.54
C LEU A 300 0.18 -6.01 13.74
N ALA A 301 -0.97 -6.67 13.74
CA ALA A 301 -1.24 -7.78 14.65
C ALA A 301 -0.26 -8.95 14.40
N SER A 302 0.03 -9.73 15.44
CA SER A 302 1.10 -10.74 15.49
C SER A 302 0.98 -11.87 14.46
N ASP A 303 -0.21 -12.07 13.89
CA ASP A 303 -0.54 -13.14 12.95
C ASP A 303 -0.69 -12.66 11.49
N ALA A 304 -0.51 -11.35 11.23
CA ALA A 304 -0.69 -10.77 9.89
C ALA A 304 0.62 -10.65 9.11
N THR A 305 0.60 -10.98 7.83
CA THR A 305 1.75 -10.75 6.94
C THR A 305 1.63 -9.40 6.22
N LEU A 306 2.77 -8.76 5.97
CA LEU A 306 2.82 -7.47 5.25
C LEU A 306 2.26 -7.60 3.83
N ALA A 307 2.44 -8.77 3.18
CA ALA A 307 1.95 -9.03 1.85
C ALA A 307 0.41 -9.06 1.81
N ASP A 308 -0.22 -9.74 2.76
CA ASP A 308 -1.68 -9.82 2.84
C ASP A 308 -2.29 -8.45 3.15
N VAL A 309 -1.68 -7.72 4.08
CA VAL A 309 -2.12 -6.35 4.44
C VAL A 309 -1.96 -5.40 3.26
N ARG A 310 -0.83 -5.46 2.55
CA ARG A 310 -0.63 -4.67 1.33
C ARG A 310 -1.73 -4.94 0.30
N ALA A 311 -2.08 -6.21 0.04
CA ALA A 311 -3.17 -6.54 -0.88
C ALA A 311 -4.53 -5.97 -0.44
N LEU A 312 -4.80 -5.91 0.88
CA LEU A 312 -6.01 -5.27 1.43
C LEU A 312 -5.99 -3.75 1.24
N ILE A 313 -4.84 -3.09 1.46
CA ILE A 313 -4.65 -1.66 1.18
C ILE A 313 -4.90 -1.37 -0.29
N GLU A 314 -4.25 -2.11 -1.19
CA GLU A 314 -4.38 -1.95 -2.63
C GLU A 314 -5.85 -2.08 -3.07
N ARG A 315 -6.59 -3.05 -2.53
CA ARG A 315 -8.02 -3.25 -2.79
C ARG A 315 -8.86 -2.08 -2.28
N GLY A 316 -8.68 -1.69 -1.02
CA GLY A 316 -9.47 -0.63 -0.38
C GLY A 316 -9.27 0.72 -1.05
N VAL A 317 -8.01 1.09 -1.31
CA VAL A 317 -7.66 2.34 -1.99
C VAL A 317 -8.14 2.31 -3.45
N THR A 318 -7.98 1.20 -4.17
CA THR A 318 -8.51 1.09 -5.54
C THR A 318 -10.02 1.32 -5.58
N ALA A 319 -10.77 0.69 -4.66
CA ALA A 319 -12.22 0.88 -4.58
C ALA A 319 -12.60 2.36 -4.33
N TYR A 320 -11.86 3.04 -3.45
CA TYR A 320 -12.04 4.46 -3.20
C TYR A 320 -11.76 5.32 -4.45
N LEU A 321 -10.63 5.11 -5.13
CA LEU A 321 -10.29 5.87 -6.33
C LEU A 321 -11.30 5.64 -7.48
N LYS A 322 -11.83 4.42 -7.62
CA LYS A 322 -12.90 4.11 -8.58
C LYS A 322 -14.18 4.93 -8.32
N GLN A 323 -14.49 5.24 -7.06
CA GLN A 323 -15.64 6.09 -6.70
C GLN A 323 -15.43 7.57 -7.06
N LEU A 324 -14.18 8.06 -6.99
CA LEU A 324 -13.85 9.44 -7.34
C LEU A 324 -13.78 9.68 -8.85
N ALA A 325 -13.45 8.65 -9.64
CA ALA A 325 -13.22 8.74 -11.07
C ALA A 325 -14.32 9.54 -11.81
N PHE A 326 -13.96 10.75 -12.26
CA PHE A 326 -14.86 11.75 -12.87
C PHE A 326 -16.08 12.20 -12.05
N ALA A 327 -16.17 11.82 -10.78
CA ALA A 327 -17.20 12.29 -9.85
C ALA A 327 -16.70 13.43 -8.96
N ASP A 328 -15.51 13.29 -8.38
CA ASP A 328 -14.92 14.24 -7.45
C ASP A 328 -13.41 14.36 -7.74
N PRO A 329 -12.89 15.57 -8.05
CA PRO A 329 -11.47 15.75 -8.38
C PRO A 329 -10.54 15.64 -7.17
N LEU A 330 -11.06 15.59 -5.94
CA LEU A 330 -10.26 15.67 -4.72
C LEU A 330 -10.02 14.30 -4.08
N VAL A 331 -8.79 13.79 -4.22
CA VAL A 331 -8.31 12.61 -3.48
C VAL A 331 -7.97 13.05 -2.07
N ARG A 332 -8.75 12.57 -1.09
CA ARG A 332 -8.62 13.00 0.30
C ARG A 332 -7.64 12.12 1.06
N TYR A 333 -6.60 12.73 1.61
CA TYR A 333 -5.61 12.05 2.45
C TYR A 333 -6.28 11.34 3.63
N THR A 334 -7.20 12.03 4.31
CA THR A 334 -7.93 11.49 5.47
C THR A 334 -8.80 10.29 5.13
N ARG A 335 -9.27 10.16 3.88
CA ARG A 335 -10.03 8.99 3.45
C ARG A 335 -9.13 7.80 3.22
N ILE A 336 -7.92 7.99 2.69
CA ILE A 336 -6.91 6.93 2.58
C ILE A 336 -6.49 6.47 3.98
N ALA A 337 -6.22 7.39 4.91
CA ALA A 337 -5.96 7.07 6.31
C ALA A 337 -7.09 6.25 6.94
N ALA A 338 -8.36 6.63 6.73
CA ALA A 338 -9.50 5.86 7.22
C ALA A 338 -9.55 4.44 6.65
N ILE A 339 -9.24 4.25 5.36
CA ILE A 339 -9.16 2.92 4.74
C ILE A 339 -8.11 2.05 5.43
N LEU A 340 -6.95 2.62 5.83
CA LEU A 340 -5.94 1.88 6.57
C LEU A 340 -6.46 1.44 7.94
N LEU A 341 -7.17 2.33 8.67
CA LEU A 341 -7.76 2.01 9.97
C LEU A 341 -8.91 0.99 9.89
N ASP A 342 -9.61 0.95 8.76
CA ASP A 342 -10.69 -0.01 8.51
C ASP A 342 -10.16 -1.44 8.20
N ILE A 343 -8.85 -1.62 7.97
CA ILE A 343 -8.22 -2.92 7.72
C ILE A 343 -7.90 -3.58 9.07
N PRO A 344 -8.62 -4.64 9.49
CA PRO A 344 -8.54 -5.16 10.86
C PRO A 344 -7.14 -5.62 11.31
N PRO A 345 -6.28 -6.19 10.45
CA PRO A 345 -4.91 -6.55 10.82
C PRO A 345 -3.97 -5.38 11.16
N ILE A 346 -4.35 -4.13 10.86
CA ILE A 346 -3.55 -2.93 11.16
C ILE A 346 -3.95 -2.45 12.56
N ILE A 347 -3.00 -2.49 13.50
CA ILE A 347 -3.17 -1.92 14.85
C ILE A 347 -3.04 -0.41 14.80
N ASP A 348 -2.01 0.08 14.09
CA ASP A 348 -1.74 1.51 13.94
C ASP A 348 -0.91 1.78 12.68
N TYR A 349 -0.80 3.04 12.27
CA TYR A 349 0.05 3.47 11.17
C TYR A 349 0.78 4.79 11.48
N SER A 350 1.92 4.99 10.83
CA SER A 350 2.68 6.24 10.91
C SER A 350 3.32 6.57 9.57
N GLU A 351 3.80 7.82 9.41
CA GLU A 351 4.51 8.28 8.20
C GLU A 351 3.75 8.04 6.89
N LEU A 352 2.41 8.13 6.91
CA LEU A 352 1.61 8.04 5.70
C LEU A 352 1.90 9.25 4.79
N THR A 353 2.31 8.97 3.56
CA THR A 353 2.38 9.97 2.50
C THR A 353 1.68 9.46 1.24
N VAL A 354 1.11 10.39 0.49
CA VAL A 354 0.53 10.13 -0.84
C VAL A 354 1.24 11.04 -1.82
N ASN A 355 1.90 10.46 -2.82
CA ASN A 355 2.80 11.19 -3.75
C ASN A 355 3.86 12.04 -3.03
N GLY A 356 4.35 11.58 -1.88
CA GLY A 356 5.39 12.23 -1.09
C GLY A 356 4.92 13.41 -0.22
N VAL A 357 3.62 13.72 -0.20
CA VAL A 357 3.04 14.72 0.72
C VAL A 357 2.24 14.03 1.82
N SER A 358 2.35 14.56 3.05
CA SER A 358 1.53 14.18 4.19
C SER A 358 0.46 15.24 4.46
N ASP A 359 -0.67 14.81 5.03
CA ASP A 359 -1.76 15.69 5.52
C ASP A 359 -2.34 16.68 4.50
N GLN A 360 -2.21 16.36 3.21
CA GLN A 360 -2.69 17.19 2.10
C GLN A 360 -3.51 16.39 1.10
N ASN A 361 -4.61 16.96 0.64
CA ASN A 361 -5.41 16.38 -0.41
C ASN A 361 -4.75 16.62 -1.77
N ILE A 362 -4.95 15.70 -2.70
CA ILE A 362 -4.43 15.80 -4.07
C ILE A 362 -5.59 16.11 -5.01
N GLU A 363 -5.49 17.21 -5.74
CA GLU A 363 -6.46 17.58 -6.77
C GLU A 363 -6.04 17.02 -8.13
N VAL A 364 -6.99 16.41 -8.84
CA VAL A 364 -6.81 15.79 -10.15
C VAL A 364 -7.51 16.62 -11.20
N ALA A 365 -6.84 16.89 -12.33
CA ALA A 365 -7.43 17.68 -13.40
C ALA A 365 -8.62 16.96 -14.07
N ALA A 366 -9.49 17.72 -14.74
CA ALA A 366 -10.67 17.14 -15.39
C ALA A 366 -10.34 16.14 -16.52
N SER A 367 -9.16 16.24 -17.13
CA SER A 367 -8.63 15.31 -18.15
C SER A 367 -7.93 14.09 -17.55
N GLN A 368 -7.81 14.02 -16.23
CA GLN A 368 -7.02 13.03 -15.51
C GLN A 368 -7.91 12.11 -14.66
N VAL A 369 -7.35 10.96 -14.29
CA VAL A 369 -7.95 10.02 -13.34
C VAL A 369 -6.88 9.57 -12.35
N ALA A 370 -7.21 9.60 -11.05
CA ALA A 370 -6.34 9.03 -10.04
C ALA A 370 -6.43 7.51 -10.08
N VAL A 371 -5.28 6.86 -10.17
CA VAL A 371 -5.16 5.40 -10.14
C VAL A 371 -4.19 5.00 -9.04
N LEU A 372 -4.33 3.79 -8.52
CA LEU A 372 -3.39 3.29 -7.52
C LEU A 372 -1.99 3.19 -8.16
N GLY A 373 -1.00 3.82 -7.52
CA GLY A 373 0.41 3.72 -7.87
C GLY A 373 1.11 2.63 -7.06
N MET A 374 2.38 2.88 -6.72
CA MET A 374 3.14 2.00 -5.84
C MET A 374 2.62 2.09 -4.40
N VAL A 375 2.43 0.94 -3.74
CA VAL A 375 2.23 0.87 -2.29
C VAL A 375 3.51 0.35 -1.66
N ASP A 376 4.19 1.23 -0.93
CA ASP A 376 5.35 0.94 -0.13
C ASP A 376 4.94 0.93 1.35
N ALA A 377 4.80 -0.28 1.89
CA ALA A 377 4.39 -0.49 3.26
C ALA A 377 5.55 -1.16 4.00
N ASP A 378 6.00 -0.56 5.11
CA ASP A 378 7.03 -1.14 5.96
C ASP A 378 6.46 -1.58 7.31
N MET A 379 6.97 -2.68 7.87
CA MET A 379 6.61 -3.16 9.21
C MET A 379 7.51 -2.45 10.23
N GLN A 380 6.90 -1.77 11.20
CA GLN A 380 7.65 -1.07 12.26
C GLN A 380 8.60 -1.99 13.04
N SER A 381 8.33 -3.31 13.10
CA SER A 381 9.19 -4.30 13.78
C SER A 381 10.50 -4.62 13.06
N LYS A 382 10.55 -4.52 11.72
CA LYS A 382 11.79 -4.80 10.96
C LYS A 382 12.84 -3.72 11.14
N GLY A 383 12.43 -2.46 11.25
CA GLY A 383 13.31 -1.34 11.57
C GLY A 383 13.94 -1.49 12.94
N THR A 384 13.13 -1.73 13.97
CA THR A 384 13.62 -1.85 15.35
C THR A 384 14.59 -3.01 15.55
N GLU A 385 14.31 -4.20 15.01
CA GLU A 385 15.22 -5.36 15.14
C GLU A 385 16.53 -5.17 14.35
N MET A 386 16.49 -4.48 13.20
CA MET A 386 17.70 -4.14 12.44
C MET A 386 18.54 -3.10 13.17
N ASP A 387 17.91 -2.06 13.73
CA ASP A 387 18.60 -1.03 14.51
C ASP A 387 19.26 -1.64 15.76
N LEU A 388 18.57 -2.56 16.45
CA LEU A 388 19.12 -3.32 17.58
C LEU A 388 20.30 -4.21 17.15
N LEU A 389 20.22 -4.86 15.98
CA LEU A 389 21.33 -5.68 15.46
C LEU A 389 22.55 -4.81 15.12
N TYR A 390 22.35 -3.68 14.44
CA TYR A 390 23.45 -2.75 14.11
C TYR A 390 24.11 -2.22 15.38
N GLN A 391 23.31 -1.82 16.38
CA GLN A 391 23.84 -1.36 17.66
C GLN A 391 24.62 -2.46 18.39
N ALA A 392 24.12 -3.70 18.40
CA ALA A 392 24.81 -4.84 19.00
C ALA A 392 26.12 -5.20 18.26
N MET A 393 26.13 -5.09 16.93
CA MET A 393 27.33 -5.28 16.11
C MET A 393 28.39 -4.21 16.39
N ASP A 394 28.00 -2.94 16.46
CA ASP A 394 28.92 -1.83 16.76
C ASP A 394 29.47 -1.94 18.19
N GLU A 395 28.63 -2.24 19.19
CA GLU A 395 29.08 -2.46 20.58
C GLU A 395 30.04 -3.66 20.69
N THR A 396 29.81 -4.71 19.89
CA THR A 396 30.70 -5.87 19.82
C THR A 396 32.03 -5.52 19.15
N LEU A 397 32.01 -4.73 18.06
CA LEU A 397 33.23 -4.26 17.39
C LEU A 397 34.07 -3.40 18.33
N ASP A 398 33.44 -2.55 19.14
CA ASP A 398 34.13 -1.76 20.17
C ASP A 398 34.91 -2.64 21.15
N GLN A 399 34.50 -3.89 21.39
CA GLN A 399 35.23 -4.80 22.27
C GLN A 399 36.54 -5.35 21.68
N PHE A 400 36.69 -5.32 20.35
CA PHE A 400 37.90 -5.80 19.66
C PHE A 400 39.03 -4.78 19.66
N PHE A 401 38.82 -3.58 20.20
CA PHE A 401 39.89 -2.60 20.35
C PHE A 401 40.02 -2.25 21.83
N VAL A 402 41.24 -2.41 22.38
CA VAL A 402 41.51 -2.20 23.81
C VAL A 402 41.01 -0.83 24.31
N ARG A 403 41.09 0.22 23.47
CA ARG A 403 40.65 1.58 23.81
C ARG A 403 39.14 1.75 23.98
N THR A 404 38.34 0.91 23.34
CA THR A 404 36.87 0.97 23.36
C THR A 404 36.27 -0.22 24.11
N ALA A 405 37.05 -1.26 24.37
CA ALA A 405 36.61 -2.47 25.05
C ALA A 405 36.25 -2.22 26.52
N THR A 406 35.08 -2.70 26.94
CA THR A 406 34.59 -2.66 28.32
C THR A 406 34.59 -4.07 28.90
N TRP A 407 33.58 -4.88 28.57
CA TRP A 407 33.51 -6.29 28.93
C TRP A 407 34.52 -7.13 28.14
N GLY A 408 34.88 -6.71 26.93
CA GLY A 408 35.90 -7.38 26.11
C GLY A 408 37.29 -7.43 26.72
N LEU A 409 37.59 -6.58 27.72
CA LEU A 409 38.90 -6.52 28.37
C LEU A 409 39.30 -7.79 29.08
N ASP A 410 38.33 -8.58 29.57
CA ASP A 410 38.60 -9.87 30.20
C ASP A 410 39.30 -10.83 29.23
N PHE A 411 38.91 -10.82 27.96
CA PHE A 411 39.53 -11.64 26.92
C PHE A 411 40.94 -11.16 26.58
N TRP A 412 41.14 -9.84 26.46
CA TRP A 412 42.47 -9.25 26.24
C TRP A 412 43.45 -9.52 27.38
N GLU A 413 42.98 -9.41 28.63
CA GLU A 413 43.78 -9.71 29.80
C GLU A 413 44.14 -11.19 29.87
N GLN A 414 43.19 -12.09 29.58
CA GLN A 414 43.45 -13.51 29.49
C GLN A 414 44.48 -13.85 28.40
N GLU A 415 44.34 -13.28 27.20
CA GLU A 415 45.26 -13.50 26.08
C GLU A 415 46.69 -13.05 26.42
N LEU A 416 46.83 -11.93 27.12
CA LEU A 416 48.11 -11.38 27.52
C LEU A 416 48.61 -11.90 28.87
N GLY A 417 47.89 -12.83 29.52
CA GLY A 417 48.22 -13.35 30.84
C GLY A 417 48.34 -12.27 31.92
N ILE A 418 47.37 -11.36 31.97
CA ILE A 418 47.17 -10.34 33.00
C ILE A 418 46.08 -10.87 33.95
N GLU A 419 46.27 -10.74 35.27
CA GLU A 419 45.24 -11.13 36.23
C GLU A 419 44.06 -10.14 36.18
N THR A 420 42.86 -10.66 35.90
CA THR A 420 41.65 -9.86 35.74
C THR A 420 41.10 -9.38 37.07
N ASP A 421 41.16 -8.07 37.30
CA ASP A 421 40.57 -7.39 38.45
C ASP A 421 39.42 -6.48 38.00
N ARG A 422 38.19 -6.98 38.11
CA ARG A 422 36.97 -6.28 37.69
C ARG A 422 36.58 -5.11 38.62
N LEU A 423 37.24 -4.93 39.77
CA LEU A 423 36.97 -3.81 40.67
C LEU A 423 37.70 -2.53 40.25
N LYS A 424 38.67 -2.63 39.33
CA LYS A 424 39.38 -1.46 38.79
C LYS A 424 38.55 -0.74 37.72
N PRO A 425 38.63 0.60 37.65
CA PRO A 425 38.06 1.36 36.54
C PRO A 425 38.55 0.85 35.19
N VAL A 426 37.63 0.76 34.22
CA VAL A 426 37.90 0.25 32.86
C VAL A 426 39.13 0.91 32.22
N GLU A 427 39.28 2.23 32.32
CA GLU A 427 40.43 2.97 31.79
C GLU A 427 41.78 2.49 32.35
N GLN A 428 41.83 2.13 33.63
CA GLN A 428 43.06 1.61 34.23
C GLN A 428 43.38 0.21 33.71
N ARG A 429 42.36 -0.63 33.50
CA ARG A 429 42.52 -1.96 32.90
C ARG A 429 43.01 -1.88 31.45
N ARG A 430 42.46 -0.97 30.65
CA ARG A 430 42.92 -0.67 29.28
C ARG A 430 44.39 -0.29 29.23
N ALA A 431 44.84 0.60 30.11
CA ALA A 431 46.23 1.06 30.14
C ALA A 431 47.23 -0.08 30.41
N VAL A 432 46.88 -1.04 31.27
CA VAL A 432 47.72 -2.21 31.56
C VAL A 432 47.82 -3.14 30.34
N VAL A 433 46.68 -3.42 29.69
CA VAL A 433 46.62 -4.22 28.45
C VAL A 433 47.44 -3.57 27.33
N GLU A 434 47.27 -2.26 27.11
CA GLU A 434 48.02 -1.52 26.08
C GLU A 434 49.53 -1.50 26.35
N SER A 435 49.95 -1.37 27.61
CA SER A 435 51.36 -1.39 27.99
C SER A 435 52.00 -2.74 27.63
N LYS A 436 51.30 -3.84 27.92
CA LYS A 436 51.79 -5.20 27.64
C LYS A 436 51.84 -5.51 26.14
N LEU A 437 50.84 -5.05 25.36
CA LEU A 437 50.87 -5.14 23.89
C LEU A 437 52.03 -4.36 23.27
N ARG A 438 52.37 -3.17 23.82
CA ARG A 438 53.48 -2.34 23.33
C ARG A 438 54.87 -2.88 23.70
N GLY A 439 54.97 -3.75 24.70
CA GLY A 439 56.22 -4.34 25.17
C GLY A 439 56.77 -5.51 24.34
N ALA A 440 56.03 -6.04 23.36
CA ALA A 440 56.45 -7.21 22.57
C ALA A 440 57.13 -6.80 21.25
N GLY A 441 58.47 -6.91 21.15
CA GLY A 441 59.20 -6.59 19.91
C GLY A 441 60.72 -6.81 19.97
N LYS A 442 61.38 -6.88 18.79
CA LYS A 442 62.83 -7.07 18.62
C LYS A 442 63.60 -5.79 19.00
N PHE A 443 64.48 -5.89 20.01
CA PHE A 443 65.33 -4.79 20.49
C PHE A 443 66.02 -4.06 19.34
N SER A 444 65.74 -2.76 19.20
CA SER A 444 66.31 -1.87 18.17
C SER A 444 66.31 -0.42 18.65
N GLY A 445 67.12 0.44 18.04
CA GLY A 445 67.16 1.88 18.39
C GLY A 445 65.82 2.57 18.32
N ARG A 446 64.99 2.20 17.34
CA ARG A 446 63.63 2.74 17.19
C ARG A 446 62.72 2.31 18.34
N GLN A 447 62.88 1.10 18.88
CA GLN A 447 62.11 0.64 20.03
C GLN A 447 62.54 1.37 21.31
N VAL A 448 63.85 1.57 21.52
CA VAL A 448 64.39 2.36 22.63
C VAL A 448 63.91 3.82 22.55
N ALA A 449 63.94 4.42 21.35
CA ALA A 449 63.47 5.79 21.14
C ALA A 449 61.97 5.92 21.46
N ASN A 450 61.12 5.02 20.92
CA ASN A 450 59.68 5.04 21.20
C ASN A 450 59.36 4.93 22.70
N VAL A 451 60.11 4.10 23.44
CA VAL A 451 59.97 4.01 24.90
C VAL A 451 60.43 5.30 25.56
N ALA A 452 61.61 5.84 25.20
CA ALA A 452 62.14 7.06 25.81
C ALA A 452 61.29 8.31 25.54
N GLU A 453 60.76 8.48 24.33
CA GLU A 453 59.88 9.60 23.95
C GLU A 453 58.58 9.61 24.75
N ALA A 454 58.02 8.42 25.07
CA ALA A 454 56.81 8.30 25.87
C ALA A 454 56.96 8.82 27.31
N TYR A 455 58.19 8.82 27.86
CA TYR A 455 58.47 9.35 29.22
C TYR A 455 58.98 10.79 29.18
N ALA A 456 59.79 11.17 28.19
CA ALA A 456 60.41 12.49 28.11
C ALA A 456 59.55 13.58 27.44
N GLY A 457 58.50 13.19 26.70
CA GLY A 457 57.53 14.12 26.11
C GLY A 457 58.04 14.94 24.92
N GLY A 458 59.13 14.51 24.28
CA GLY A 458 59.77 15.17 23.12
C GLY A 458 60.66 14.18 22.37
N LYS A 459 61.24 14.61 21.23
CA LYS A 459 62.03 13.72 20.37
C LYS A 459 63.31 13.25 21.06
N VAL A 460 63.60 11.96 20.92
CA VAL A 460 64.80 11.31 21.47
C VAL A 460 65.59 10.65 20.34
N ASP A 461 66.90 10.87 20.35
CA ASP A 461 67.81 10.20 19.41
C ASP A 461 68.59 9.08 20.11
N VAL A 462 68.74 7.94 19.42
CA VAL A 462 69.41 6.75 19.97
C VAL A 462 70.53 6.31 19.04
N THR A 463 71.76 6.46 19.51
CA THR A 463 72.96 6.09 18.75
C THR A 463 73.63 4.88 19.37
N PHE A 464 74.00 3.89 18.56
CA PHE A 464 74.74 2.70 19.01
C PHE A 464 76.24 2.88 18.82
N GLN A 465 77.02 2.44 19.81
CA GLN A 465 78.48 2.32 19.72
C GLN A 465 78.88 0.83 19.86
N PRO A 466 78.83 0.04 18.77
CA PRO A 466 79.05 -1.40 18.84
C PRO A 466 80.42 -1.79 19.40
N GLU A 467 81.47 -1.02 19.12
CA GLU A 467 82.84 -1.27 19.61
C GLU A 467 82.97 -1.11 21.13
N ALA A 468 82.12 -0.27 21.74
CA ALA A 468 82.09 0.00 23.17
C ALA A 468 81.02 -0.82 23.92
N TRP A 469 80.28 -1.68 23.21
CA TRP A 469 79.15 -2.43 23.76
C TRP A 469 78.11 -1.54 24.47
N SER A 470 77.86 -0.36 23.92
CA SER A 470 76.94 0.61 24.51
C SER A 470 76.05 1.31 23.48
N PHE A 471 75.01 1.98 23.97
CA PHE A 471 74.22 2.93 23.20
C PHE A 471 73.89 4.16 24.04
N THR A 472 73.77 5.31 23.39
CA THR A 472 73.44 6.59 24.03
C THR A 472 72.04 7.02 23.67
N VAL A 473 71.25 7.38 24.67
CA VAL A 473 69.93 8.01 24.55
C VAL A 473 70.10 9.51 24.76
N SER A 474 69.88 10.30 23.70
CA SER A 474 70.04 11.75 23.71
C SER A 474 68.68 12.45 23.63
N PHE A 475 68.36 13.27 24.64
CA PHE A 475 67.13 14.05 24.66
C PHE A 475 67.33 15.32 23.85
N VAL A 476 66.65 15.45 22.71
CA VAL A 476 66.91 16.53 21.74
C VAL A 476 66.04 17.74 22.03
N ASP A 477 64.77 17.51 22.35
CA ASP A 477 63.77 18.58 22.52
C ASP A 477 63.58 19.02 23.97
N THR A 478 64.02 18.19 24.93
CA THR A 478 63.88 18.49 26.37
C THR A 478 65.17 19.10 26.91
N MET A 479 65.12 20.37 27.34
CA MET A 479 66.21 21.02 28.05
C MET A 479 66.27 20.54 29.51
N GLY A 480 67.46 20.20 29.99
CA GLY A 480 67.69 19.64 31.32
C GLY A 480 67.38 18.15 31.43
N ILE A 481 67.19 17.70 32.66
CA ILE A 481 66.87 16.30 32.97
C ILE A 481 65.34 16.12 32.83
N PRO A 482 64.84 15.22 31.95
CA PRO A 482 63.42 14.98 31.81
C PRO A 482 62.75 14.52 33.12
N PRO A 483 61.43 14.77 33.30
CA PRO A 483 60.71 14.23 34.45
C PRO A 483 60.68 12.68 34.40
N ASN A 484 60.59 12.03 35.57
CA ASN A 484 60.46 10.56 35.73
C ASN A 484 61.61 9.71 35.14
N MET A 485 62.85 10.23 35.18
CA MET A 485 64.04 9.50 34.68
C MET A 485 64.28 8.15 35.36
N ASP A 486 63.89 7.95 36.62
CA ASP A 486 64.13 6.68 37.32
C ASP A 486 63.21 5.55 36.82
N ASP A 487 61.99 5.88 36.37
CA ASP A 487 61.09 4.90 35.74
C ASP A 487 61.50 4.64 34.30
N LEU A 488 61.94 5.67 33.57
CA LEU A 488 62.51 5.49 32.23
C LEU A 488 63.77 4.61 32.26
N LYS A 489 64.69 4.85 33.20
CA LYS A 489 65.90 4.03 33.37
C LYS A 489 65.56 2.57 33.60
N ARG A 490 64.53 2.28 34.41
CA ARG A 490 64.07 0.91 34.67
C ARG A 490 63.48 0.27 33.43
N ALA A 491 62.63 0.99 32.70
CA ALA A 491 62.04 0.51 31.46
C ALA A 491 63.09 0.21 30.38
N ILE A 492 64.12 1.06 30.25
CA ILE A 492 65.23 0.82 29.31
C ILE A 492 66.16 -0.30 29.80
N ASP A 493 66.37 -0.45 31.11
CA ASP A 493 67.15 -1.56 31.67
C ASP A 493 66.47 -2.92 31.45
N GLU A 494 65.14 -2.98 31.54
CA GLU A 494 64.35 -4.17 31.18
C GLU A 494 64.38 -4.47 29.68
N LEU A 495 64.44 -3.42 28.84
CA LEU A 495 64.46 -3.56 27.39
C LEU A 495 65.84 -3.94 26.83
N LYS A 496 66.92 -3.45 27.44
CA LYS A 496 68.27 -3.60 26.90
C LYS A 496 68.79 -5.04 27.05
N PRO A 497 69.50 -5.58 26.04
CA PRO A 497 70.20 -6.84 26.21
C PRO A 497 71.25 -6.73 27.32
N ALA A 498 71.41 -7.79 28.11
CA ALA A 498 72.31 -7.80 29.26
C ALA A 498 73.78 -7.45 28.93
N HIS A 499 74.20 -7.61 27.66
CA HIS A 499 75.55 -7.33 27.18
C HIS A 499 75.77 -5.89 26.68
N MET A 500 74.78 -4.99 26.81
CA MET A 500 74.90 -3.59 26.41
C MET A 500 74.75 -2.64 27.60
N ALA A 501 75.62 -1.63 27.65
CA ALA A 501 75.50 -0.49 28.56
C ALA A 501 74.63 0.61 27.92
N VAL A 502 73.93 1.38 28.77
CA VAL A 502 73.13 2.53 28.33
C VAL A 502 73.68 3.81 28.96
N GLU A 503 73.86 4.84 28.15
CA GLU A 503 74.25 6.18 28.57
C GLU A 503 73.14 7.19 28.23
N TYR A 504 72.92 8.17 29.12
CA TYR A 504 71.90 9.20 28.95
C TYR A 504 72.57 10.56 28.77
N LYS A 505 72.26 11.25 27.68
CA LYS A 505 72.80 12.56 27.35
C LYS A 505 71.69 13.61 27.36
N TYR A 506 71.84 14.60 28.24
CA TYR A 506 70.90 15.70 28.39
C TYR A 506 71.38 16.93 27.61
N ARG A 507 70.43 17.74 27.17
CA ARG A 507 70.70 19.01 26.47
C ARG A 507 70.55 20.15 27.46
N TYR A 508 71.54 21.03 27.52
CA TYR A 508 71.53 22.25 28.33
C TYR A 508 71.83 23.45 27.43
N LEU A 509 71.51 24.65 27.90
CA LEU A 509 71.86 25.91 27.24
C LEU A 509 73.39 26.03 27.17
N VAL A 510 73.93 26.16 25.96
CA VAL A 510 75.37 26.42 25.74
C VAL A 510 75.62 27.89 25.46
N TRP A 511 76.86 28.34 25.62
CA TRP A 511 77.24 29.75 25.45
C TRP A 511 76.82 30.33 24.09
N ASP A 512 76.99 29.55 23.01
CA ASP A 512 76.57 29.98 21.66
C ASP A 512 75.05 30.19 21.54
N ASP A 513 74.24 29.39 22.24
CA ASP A 513 72.78 29.53 22.25
C ASP A 513 72.34 30.77 23.03
N LEU A 514 73.09 31.14 24.09
CA LEU A 514 72.87 32.35 24.87
C LEU A 514 73.31 33.61 24.10
N ASP A 515 74.49 33.58 23.46
CA ASP A 515 75.00 34.69 22.62
C ASP A 515 74.03 34.98 21.44
N ASN A 516 73.42 33.94 20.87
CA ASN A 516 72.42 34.08 19.81
C ASN A 516 71.14 34.81 20.26
N LYS A 517 70.85 34.88 21.56
CA LYS A 517 69.70 35.66 22.07
C LYS A 517 69.97 37.18 22.05
N GLN A 518 71.22 37.61 21.79
CA GLN A 518 71.64 39.03 21.71
C GLN A 518 71.25 39.86 22.94
N MET A 519 71.22 39.25 24.11
CA MET A 519 70.82 39.91 25.35
C MET A 519 71.99 40.67 25.97
N THR A 520 71.68 41.82 26.56
CA THR A 520 72.66 42.56 27.36
C THR A 520 72.81 41.93 28.74
N TRP A 521 73.97 42.12 29.37
CA TRP A 521 74.23 41.63 30.74
C TRP A 521 73.19 42.16 31.74
N ASP A 522 72.75 43.42 31.58
CA ASP A 522 71.72 44.03 32.44
C ASP A 522 70.36 43.33 32.30
N GLU A 523 69.98 42.89 31.09
CA GLU A 523 68.74 42.16 30.83
C GLU A 523 68.77 40.73 31.38
N LEU A 524 69.93 40.08 31.32
CA LEU A 524 70.12 38.74 31.88
C LEU A 524 70.10 38.77 33.41
N ASP A 525 70.76 39.75 34.03
CA ASP A 525 70.75 39.94 35.49
C ASP A 525 69.34 40.30 35.99
N ALA A 526 68.57 41.08 35.22
CA ALA A 526 67.17 41.40 35.57
C ALA A 526 66.26 40.16 35.60
N ALA A 527 66.55 39.12 34.82
CA ALA A 527 65.78 37.87 34.81
C ALA A 527 65.89 37.09 36.14
N SER A 528 66.85 37.44 37.00
CA SER A 528 67.01 36.88 38.36
C SER A 528 67.01 35.35 38.41
N LEU A 529 67.51 34.70 37.35
CA LEU A 529 67.54 33.25 37.22
C LEU A 529 68.61 32.65 38.13
N THR A 530 68.28 31.56 38.80
CA THR A 530 69.31 30.70 39.40
C THR A 530 70.12 30.00 38.30
N TRP A 531 71.32 29.51 38.63
CA TRP A 531 72.13 28.76 37.66
C TRP A 531 71.38 27.58 37.03
N ASN A 532 70.58 26.84 37.81
CA ASN A 532 69.77 25.73 37.30
C ASN A 532 68.67 26.17 36.32
N GLU A 533 68.09 27.35 36.53
CA GLU A 533 67.06 27.90 35.64
C GLU A 533 67.68 28.48 34.36
N LEU A 534 68.87 29.07 34.48
CA LEU A 534 69.65 29.55 33.33
C LEU A 534 70.10 28.40 32.42
N GLU A 535 70.53 27.27 32.99
CA GLU A 535 71.02 26.09 32.24
C GLU A 535 69.97 25.42 31.35
N VAL A 536 68.68 25.69 31.57
CA VAL A 536 67.58 25.11 30.78
C VAL A 536 66.71 26.18 30.11
N TRP A 537 67.21 27.41 30.08
CA TRP A 537 66.46 28.56 29.61
C TRP A 537 66.34 28.57 28.09
N ALA A 538 65.13 28.25 27.61
CA ALA A 538 64.83 28.09 26.18
C ALA A 538 64.85 29.40 25.40
#